data_AF-A0A7I7LIB6-F1
#
_entry.id   AF-A0A7I7LIB6-F1
#
_cell.length_a   1.000
_cell.length_b   1.000
_cell.length_c   1.000
_cell.angle_alpha   90.00
_cell.angle_beta   90.00
_cell.angle_gamma   90.00
#
_symmetry.space_group_name_H-M   'P 1'
#
loop_
_entity.id
_entity.type
_entity.pdbx_description
1 polymer ?
#
loop_
_entity_poly.entity_id
_entity_poly.type
_entity_poly.pdbx_seq_one_letter_code
_entity_poly.pdbx_strand_id
1 'polypeptide(L)'
;MQDIDQTAASPRPSRGNASPLQQMLGPLTRTGGFYARTWGTYLDRQPGELPVARPTLALAAQAFRDEIVLAGFGMLRPTPTTTTLEQTDREVLAALQMYRQHGWLDRPEAFFAAPPPLADVTVKRVHSMGRTYQRILFDSEYQPHPGEPGRERWLSYPGNRRVYGLLLQHRRPRPWLICVHGAEMGRAALDLMLFHAWHLYSDLGLNVVLPVLPLHGPRARGRP
;
A
#
# COMPACT_ATOMS: atom_id res chain seq x y z
N MET A 1 -41.79 -39.08 -8.75
CA MET A 1 -42.70 -38.12 -9.41
C MET A 1 -42.82 -36.93 -8.49
N GLN A 2 -42.07 -35.83 -8.61
CA GLN A 2 -41.19 -35.26 -9.65
C GLN A 2 -39.96 -34.68 -8.92
N ASP A 3 -38.73 -35.06 -9.27
CA ASP A 3 -37.77 -34.29 -10.07
C ASP A 3 -37.93 -32.75 -10.02
N ILE A 4 -37.05 -32.11 -9.25
CA ILE A 4 -36.76 -30.67 -9.33
C ILE A 4 -35.25 -30.51 -9.53
N ASP A 5 -34.92 -30.53 -10.81
CA ASP A 5 -33.91 -29.75 -11.52
C ASP A 5 -32.61 -29.35 -10.79
N GLN A 6 -31.56 -30.10 -11.10
CA GLN A 6 -30.17 -29.72 -10.90
C GLN A 6 -29.83 -28.55 -11.83
N THR A 7 -29.85 -27.32 -11.29
CA THR A 7 -29.30 -26.18 -11.99
C THR A 7 -27.78 -26.27 -12.00
N ALA A 8 -27.25 -26.59 -13.18
CA ALA A 8 -25.83 -26.67 -13.49
C ALA A 8 -25.10 -25.39 -13.08
N ALA A 9 -24.16 -25.52 -12.14
CA ALA A 9 -23.21 -24.48 -11.82
C ALA A 9 -22.35 -24.18 -13.07
N SER A 10 -22.51 -22.98 -13.63
CA SER A 10 -21.68 -22.52 -14.75
C SER A 10 -20.21 -22.49 -14.31
N PRO A 11 -19.27 -23.01 -15.13
CA PRO A 11 -17.86 -23.00 -14.78
C PRO A 11 -17.35 -21.56 -14.67
N ARG A 12 -16.81 -21.22 -13.49
CA ARG A 12 -16.09 -19.95 -13.29
C ARG A 12 -14.93 -19.89 -14.30
N PRO A 13 -14.73 -18.78 -15.03
CA PRO A 13 -13.62 -18.68 -15.95
C PRO A 13 -12.31 -18.83 -15.18
N SER A 14 -11.47 -19.78 -15.62
CA SER A 14 -10.12 -19.91 -15.12
C SER A 14 -9.38 -18.60 -15.38
N ARG A 15 -8.80 -18.01 -14.33
CA ARG A 15 -7.84 -16.91 -14.48
C ARG A 15 -6.59 -17.51 -15.11
N GLY A 16 -6.57 -17.58 -16.44
CA GLY A 16 -5.41 -17.98 -17.20
C GLY A 16 -4.25 -17.02 -16.94
N ASN A 17 -3.06 -17.59 -16.74
CA ASN A 17 -1.81 -16.83 -16.71
C ASN A 17 -1.69 -16.02 -18.01
N ALA A 18 -1.79 -14.69 -17.91
CA ALA A 18 -1.58 -13.81 -19.06
C ALA A 18 -0.20 -14.07 -19.68
N SER A 19 -0.14 -14.12 -21.02
CA SER A 19 1.10 -14.45 -21.72
C SER A 19 2.21 -13.43 -21.41
N PRO A 20 3.49 -13.81 -21.43
CA PRO A 20 4.60 -12.88 -21.17
C PRO A 20 4.56 -11.62 -22.04
N LEU A 21 4.10 -11.75 -23.30
CA LEU A 21 3.91 -10.63 -24.22
C LEU A 21 2.78 -9.68 -23.81
N GLN A 22 1.66 -10.19 -23.26
CA GLN A 22 0.58 -9.37 -22.72
C GLN A 22 1.03 -8.62 -21.46
N GLN A 23 1.89 -9.22 -20.64
CA GLN A 23 2.47 -8.55 -19.47
C GLN A 23 3.47 -7.46 -19.88
N MET A 24 4.24 -7.65 -20.96
CA MET A 24 5.15 -6.63 -21.50
C MET A 24 4.44 -5.44 -22.16
N LEU A 25 3.31 -5.67 -22.84
CA LEU A 25 2.54 -4.60 -23.52
C LEU A 25 1.49 -3.94 -22.62
N GLY A 26 1.16 -4.56 -21.48
CA GLY A 26 0.14 -4.07 -20.54
C GLY A 26 0.34 -2.63 -20.03
N PRO A 27 1.58 -2.15 -19.76
CA PRO A 27 1.80 -0.75 -19.39
C PRO A 27 1.45 0.24 -20.49
N LEU A 28 1.75 -0.08 -21.76
CA LEU A 28 1.47 0.80 -22.90
C LEU A 28 -0.04 0.95 -23.14
N THR A 29 -0.77 -0.17 -23.10
CA THR A 29 -2.23 -0.17 -23.32
C THR A 29 -2.99 0.52 -22.19
N ARG A 30 -2.60 0.28 -20.93
CA ARG A 30 -3.20 0.96 -19.76
C ARG A 30 -2.93 2.45 -19.75
N THR A 31 -1.70 2.86 -20.06
CA THR A 31 -1.33 4.29 -20.17
C THR A 31 -2.11 4.97 -21.27
N GLY A 32 -2.20 4.36 -22.46
CA GLY A 32 -2.99 4.91 -23.57
C GLY A 32 -4.46 5.10 -23.19
N GLY A 33 -5.06 4.11 -22.54
CA GLY A 33 -6.44 4.20 -22.03
C GLY A 33 -6.63 5.27 -20.95
N PHE A 34 -5.69 5.41 -20.00
CA PHE A 34 -5.70 6.46 -18.99
C PHE A 34 -5.58 7.86 -19.60
N TYR A 35 -4.68 8.03 -20.57
CA TYR A 35 -4.47 9.30 -21.24
C TYR A 35 -5.71 9.74 -22.03
N ALA A 36 -6.34 8.81 -22.76
CA ALA A 36 -7.59 9.07 -23.47
C ALA A 36 -8.74 9.47 -22.52
N ARG A 37 -8.88 8.77 -21.37
CA ARG A 37 -9.87 9.13 -20.35
C ARG A 37 -9.61 10.50 -19.73
N THR A 38 -8.34 10.82 -19.44
CA THR A 38 -7.97 12.14 -18.88
C THR A 38 -8.32 13.27 -19.84
N TRP A 39 -8.17 13.07 -21.16
CA TRP A 39 -8.65 14.02 -22.17
C TRP A 39 -10.17 14.17 -22.14
N GLY A 40 -10.93 13.08 -22.07
CA GLY A 40 -12.40 13.13 -21.92
C GLY A 40 -12.81 13.93 -20.68
N THR A 41 -12.26 13.60 -19.51
CA THR A 41 -12.58 14.31 -18.25
C THR A 41 -12.15 15.77 -18.25
N TYR A 42 -11.06 16.12 -18.93
CA TYR A 42 -10.63 17.51 -19.05
C TYR A 42 -11.54 18.34 -19.97
N LEU A 43 -12.04 17.73 -21.06
CA LEU A 43 -12.91 18.39 -22.03
C LEU A 43 -14.36 18.51 -21.54
N ASP A 44 -14.85 17.52 -20.79
CA ASP A 44 -16.23 17.46 -20.27
C ASP A 44 -16.42 18.18 -18.91
N ARG A 45 -15.41 18.94 -18.47
CA ARG A 45 -15.37 19.50 -17.11
C ARG A 45 -16.52 20.49 -16.86
N GLN A 46 -17.25 20.27 -15.77
CA GLN A 46 -18.26 21.20 -15.26
C GLN A 46 -17.65 22.21 -14.25
N PRO A 47 -18.18 23.44 -14.14
CA PRO A 47 -17.79 24.38 -13.10
C PRO A 47 -18.10 23.82 -11.70
N GLY A 48 -17.09 23.76 -10.81
CA GLY A 48 -17.21 23.29 -9.43
C GLY A 48 -16.63 21.90 -9.14
N GLU A 49 -16.18 21.18 -10.17
CA GLU A 49 -15.50 19.88 -10.00
C GLU A 49 -14.04 20.02 -9.55
N LEU A 50 -13.52 18.95 -8.93
CA LEU A 50 -12.12 18.83 -8.50
C LEU A 50 -11.15 19.24 -9.63
N PRO A 51 -9.99 19.83 -9.32
CA PRO A 51 -9.01 20.21 -10.33
C PRO A 51 -8.53 18.98 -11.11
N VAL A 52 -8.89 18.90 -12.39
CA VAL A 52 -8.37 17.89 -13.31
C VAL A 52 -7.07 18.41 -13.93
N ALA A 53 -6.00 17.60 -13.87
CA ALA A 53 -4.73 17.95 -14.47
C ALA A 53 -4.87 18.06 -15.99
N ARG A 54 -4.26 19.08 -16.60
CA ARG A 54 -4.20 19.20 -18.06
C ARG A 54 -3.51 17.96 -18.64
N PRO A 55 -4.10 17.30 -19.65
CA PRO A 55 -3.44 16.21 -20.34
C PRO A 55 -2.18 16.74 -21.05
N THR A 56 -1.00 16.36 -20.54
CA THR A 56 0.29 16.76 -21.11
C THR A 56 1.11 15.51 -21.43
N LEU A 57 2.09 15.62 -22.31
CA LEU A 57 3.06 14.54 -22.55
C LEU A 57 3.80 14.15 -21.25
N ALA A 58 4.06 15.12 -20.38
CA ALA A 58 4.63 14.87 -19.06
C ALA A 58 3.70 14.00 -18.19
N LEU A 59 2.39 14.27 -18.19
CA LEU A 59 1.40 13.45 -17.49
C LEU A 59 1.34 12.02 -18.06
N ALA A 60 1.36 11.86 -19.39
CA ALA A 60 1.40 10.55 -20.02
C ALA A 60 2.67 9.76 -19.64
N ALA A 61 3.83 10.43 -19.59
CA ALA A 61 5.08 9.82 -19.16
C ALA A 61 5.06 9.40 -17.68
N GLN A 62 4.44 10.18 -16.80
CA GLN A 62 4.25 9.80 -15.40
C GLN A 62 3.33 8.58 -15.27
N ALA A 63 2.19 8.59 -15.96
CA ALA A 63 1.28 7.44 -15.97
C ALA A 63 1.95 6.16 -16.49
N PHE A 64 2.76 6.27 -17.54
CA PHE A 64 3.55 5.15 -18.05
C PHE A 64 4.55 4.61 -17.03
N ARG A 65 5.24 5.50 -16.33
CA ARG A 65 6.18 5.13 -15.27
C ARG A 65 5.47 4.40 -14.13
N ASP A 66 4.30 4.87 -13.71
CA ASP A 66 3.48 4.21 -12.70
C ASP A 66 3.10 2.80 -13.13
N GLU A 67 2.69 2.61 -14.40
CA GLU A 67 2.35 1.29 -14.91
C GLU A 67 3.55 0.33 -14.97
N ILE A 68 4.76 0.82 -15.27
CA ILE A 68 6.00 0.03 -15.17
C ILE A 68 6.26 -0.38 -13.72
N VAL A 69 6.11 0.55 -12.78
CA VAL A 69 6.29 0.28 -11.35
C VAL A 69 5.30 -0.78 -10.87
N LEU A 70 4.03 -0.65 -11.25
CA LEU A 70 2.97 -1.63 -10.94
C LEU A 70 3.23 -3.00 -11.59
N ALA A 71 3.73 -3.02 -12.84
CA ALA A 71 4.10 -4.28 -13.50
C ALA A 71 5.27 -4.96 -12.77
N GLY A 72 6.31 -4.22 -12.40
CA GLY A 72 7.43 -4.74 -11.62
C GLY A 72 6.99 -5.27 -10.24
N PHE A 73 6.07 -4.58 -9.58
CA PHE A 73 5.43 -5.04 -8.35
C PHE A 73 4.67 -6.34 -8.53
N GLY A 74 3.93 -6.51 -9.63
CA GLY A 74 3.24 -7.77 -9.96
C GLY A 74 4.20 -8.95 -10.13
N MET A 75 5.39 -8.72 -10.69
CA MET A 75 6.40 -9.78 -10.90
C MET A 75 7.14 -10.19 -9.62
N LEU A 76 7.24 -9.31 -8.63
CA LEU A 76 7.93 -9.57 -7.36
C LEU A 76 7.06 -10.29 -6.33
N ARG A 77 5.74 -10.42 -6.58
CA ARG A 77 4.79 -11.04 -5.67
C ARG A 77 4.82 -12.55 -5.80
N PRO A 78 5.09 -13.29 -4.71
CA PRO A 78 4.83 -14.71 -4.68
C PRO A 78 3.34 -14.96 -4.94
N THR A 79 3.03 -15.87 -5.86
CA THR A 79 1.65 -16.33 -6.03
C THR A 79 1.25 -17.11 -4.78
N PRO A 80 0.17 -16.71 -4.08
CA PRO A 80 -0.28 -17.42 -2.91
C PRO A 80 -0.72 -18.84 -3.27
N THR A 81 -0.41 -19.81 -2.41
CA THR A 81 -0.88 -21.19 -2.58
C THR A 81 -2.39 -21.28 -2.35
N THR A 82 -3.03 -22.30 -2.91
CA THR A 82 -4.47 -22.55 -2.70
C THR A 82 -4.81 -22.67 -1.22
N THR A 83 -3.99 -23.39 -0.44
CA THR A 83 -4.14 -23.51 1.01
C THR A 83 -4.06 -22.16 1.73
N THR A 84 -3.14 -21.28 1.30
CA THR A 84 -3.03 -19.93 1.87
C THR A 84 -4.29 -19.11 1.58
N LEU A 85 -4.83 -19.22 0.37
CA LEU A 85 -6.06 -18.55 -0.02
C LEU A 85 -7.27 -19.03 0.78
N GLU A 86 -7.44 -20.35 0.92
CA GLU A 86 -8.52 -20.95 1.69
C GLU A 86 -8.45 -20.60 3.18
N GLN A 87 -7.24 -20.59 3.76
CA GLN A 87 -7.04 -20.13 5.13
C GLN A 87 -7.41 -18.65 5.28
N THR A 88 -6.96 -17.80 4.34
CA THR A 88 -7.25 -16.37 4.36
C THR A 88 -8.77 -16.12 4.26
N ASP A 89 -9.45 -16.83 3.36
CA ASP A 89 -10.90 -16.71 3.19
C ASP A 89 -11.66 -17.06 4.48
N ARG A 90 -11.31 -18.20 5.11
CA ARG A 90 -11.90 -18.60 6.40
C ARG A 90 -11.66 -17.57 7.50
N GLU A 91 -10.44 -17.03 7.59
CA GLU A 91 -10.10 -16.03 8.60
C GLU A 91 -10.81 -14.70 8.38
N VAL A 92 -10.95 -14.25 7.13
CA VAL A 92 -11.72 -13.04 6.79
C VAL A 92 -13.18 -13.21 7.18
N LEU A 93 -13.80 -14.34 6.87
CA LEU A 93 -15.19 -14.61 7.26
C LEU A 93 -15.38 -14.66 8.77
N ALA A 94 -14.47 -15.33 9.49
CA ALA A 94 -14.47 -15.38 10.95
C ALA A 94 -14.27 -13.98 11.57
N ALA A 95 -13.39 -13.16 11.00
CA ALA A 95 -13.14 -11.81 11.47
C ALA A 95 -14.37 -10.93 11.29
N LEU A 96 -15.02 -10.99 10.12
CA LEU A 96 -16.28 -10.27 9.87
C LEU A 96 -17.38 -10.67 10.85
N GLN A 97 -17.48 -11.95 11.21
CA GLN A 97 -18.42 -12.41 12.23
C GLN A 97 -18.08 -11.83 13.60
N MET A 98 -16.82 -11.90 14.02
CA MET A 98 -16.34 -11.31 15.28
C MET A 98 -16.62 -9.81 15.32
N TYR A 99 -16.28 -9.07 14.27
CA TYR A 99 -16.46 -7.62 14.21
C TYR A 99 -17.93 -7.23 14.31
N ARG A 100 -18.83 -8.02 13.70
CA ARG A 100 -20.28 -7.83 13.85
C ARG A 100 -20.73 -8.05 15.29
N GLN A 101 -20.26 -9.11 15.95
CA GLN A 101 -20.61 -9.39 17.34
C GLN A 101 -20.15 -8.30 18.31
N HIS A 102 -19.00 -7.67 18.03
CA HIS A 102 -18.48 -6.55 18.82
C HIS A 102 -19.11 -5.20 18.44
N GLY A 103 -19.97 -5.15 17.42
CA GLY A 103 -20.59 -3.92 16.90
C GLY A 103 -19.61 -2.98 16.18
N TRP A 104 -18.39 -3.45 15.85
CA TRP A 104 -17.37 -2.65 15.18
C TRP A 104 -17.70 -2.34 13.72
N LEU A 105 -18.58 -3.13 13.08
CA LEU A 105 -19.03 -2.82 11.73
C LEU A 105 -19.95 -1.59 11.69
N ASP A 106 -20.74 -1.38 12.74
CA ASP A 106 -21.63 -0.22 12.87
C ASP A 106 -20.92 0.98 13.51
N ARG A 107 -19.92 0.72 14.37
CA ARG A 107 -19.10 1.74 15.06
C ARG A 107 -17.60 1.45 14.89
N PRO A 108 -17.02 1.73 13.70
CA PRO A 108 -15.64 1.39 13.39
C PRO A 108 -14.61 2.10 14.27
N GLU A 109 -14.91 3.28 14.80
CA GLU A 109 -14.05 4.00 15.73
C GLU A 109 -13.79 3.21 17.03
N ALA A 110 -14.72 2.34 17.43
CA ALA A 110 -14.55 1.49 18.62
C ALA A 110 -13.58 0.32 18.40
N PHE A 111 -13.19 0.03 17.15
CA PHE A 111 -12.14 -0.95 16.84
C PHE A 111 -10.74 -0.39 17.12
N PHE A 112 -10.54 0.90 16.90
CA PHE A 112 -9.23 1.53 16.96
C PHE A 112 -8.91 2.00 18.38
N ALA A 113 -7.90 1.39 19.01
CA ALA A 113 -7.33 1.91 20.25
C ALA A 113 -6.43 3.12 19.94
N ALA A 114 -6.54 4.18 20.74
CA ALA A 114 -5.58 5.27 20.71
C ALA A 114 -4.19 4.72 21.06
N PRO A 115 -3.15 4.93 20.23
CA PRO A 115 -1.82 4.47 20.55
C PRO A 115 -1.30 5.24 21.77
N PRO A 116 -0.50 4.60 22.65
CA PRO A 116 0.15 5.33 23.72
C PRO A 116 1.20 6.30 23.14
N PRO A 117 1.67 7.27 23.96
CA PRO A 117 2.69 8.21 23.53
C PRO A 117 3.97 7.49 23.08
N LEU A 118 4.58 8.01 22.02
CA LEU A 118 5.78 7.41 21.45
C LEU A 118 6.99 7.63 22.38
N ALA A 119 7.55 6.54 22.91
CA ALA A 119 8.77 6.55 23.70
C ALA A 119 9.99 6.06 22.86
N ASP A 120 11.18 6.54 23.22
CA ASP A 120 12.48 5.97 22.78
C ASP A 120 12.71 5.85 21.27
N VAL A 121 12.51 6.96 20.54
CA VAL A 121 12.81 7.01 19.10
C VAL A 121 14.32 7.12 18.85
N THR A 122 14.89 6.09 18.24
CA THR A 122 16.27 6.14 17.75
C THR A 122 16.32 6.81 16.38
N VAL A 123 17.17 7.83 16.23
CA VAL A 123 17.40 8.55 14.96
C VAL A 123 18.83 8.34 14.48
N LYS A 124 19.00 7.79 13.28
CA LYS A 124 20.31 7.55 12.65
C LYS A 124 20.45 8.34 11.36
N ARG A 125 21.53 9.08 11.21
CA ARG A 125 21.85 9.76 9.95
C ARG A 125 22.40 8.76 8.94
N VAL A 126 21.97 8.89 7.68
CA VAL A 126 22.38 8.06 6.55
C VAL A 126 22.78 8.96 5.40
N HIS A 127 23.91 8.64 4.77
CA HIS A 127 24.34 9.24 3.52
C HIS A 127 24.29 8.19 2.40
N SER A 128 23.61 8.49 1.30
CA SER A 128 23.44 7.57 0.17
C SER A 128 23.20 8.35 -1.11
N MET A 129 23.88 7.97 -2.21
CA MET A 129 23.71 8.58 -3.53
C MET A 129 23.79 10.12 -3.50
N GLY A 130 24.78 10.67 -2.79
CA GLY A 130 25.01 12.11 -2.67
C GLY A 130 23.99 12.86 -1.81
N ARG A 131 23.05 12.16 -1.15
CA ARG A 131 22.00 12.77 -0.33
C ARG A 131 22.06 12.26 1.11
N THR A 132 21.72 13.14 2.05
CA THR A 132 21.74 12.83 3.49
C THR A 132 20.34 12.90 4.06
N TYR A 133 19.88 11.82 4.67
CA TYR A 133 18.58 11.73 5.34
C TYR A 133 18.73 11.02 6.69
N GLN A 134 17.66 10.95 7.47
CA GLN A 134 17.62 10.23 8.73
C GLN A 134 16.75 8.97 8.62
N ARG A 135 17.10 7.94 9.37
CA ARG A 135 16.27 6.77 9.62
C ARG A 135 15.82 6.80 11.07
N ILE A 136 14.52 6.68 11.29
CA ILE A 136 13.93 6.54 12.62
C ILE A 136 13.57 5.09 12.89
N LEU A 137 13.61 4.73 14.16
CA LEU A 137 13.36 3.38 14.65
C LEU A 137 12.71 3.47 16.03
N PHE A 138 11.63 2.73 16.25
CA PHE A 138 10.98 2.58 17.55
C PHE A 138 10.20 1.27 17.59
N ASP A 139 9.79 0.82 18.77
CA ASP A 139 9.07 -0.45 18.92
C ASP A 139 7.58 -0.29 18.58
N SER A 140 7.01 -1.31 17.92
CA SER A 140 5.60 -1.33 17.54
C SER A 140 4.78 -1.99 18.64
N GLU A 141 3.87 -1.24 19.25
CA GLU A 141 3.00 -1.76 20.32
C GLU A 141 1.69 -2.36 19.79
N TYR A 142 1.45 -2.26 18.48
CA TYR A 142 0.25 -2.82 17.86
C TYR A 142 0.17 -4.33 18.05
N GLN A 143 -0.96 -4.77 18.59
CA GLN A 143 -1.37 -6.16 18.69
C GLN A 143 -2.83 -6.27 18.24
N PRO A 144 -3.19 -7.27 17.43
CA PRO A 144 -4.60 -7.57 17.15
C PRO A 144 -5.34 -7.89 18.46
N HIS A 145 -6.63 -7.55 18.50
CA HIS A 145 -7.51 -7.81 19.63
C HIS A 145 -7.51 -9.29 20.00
N PRO A 146 -7.64 -9.65 21.29
CA PRO A 146 -7.74 -11.04 21.71
C PRO A 146 -8.82 -11.79 20.93
N GLY A 147 -8.48 -12.98 20.41
CA GLY A 147 -9.40 -13.80 19.63
C GLY A 147 -9.52 -13.46 18.14
N GLU A 148 -8.90 -12.37 17.66
CA GLU A 148 -8.90 -12.07 16.23
C GLU A 148 -8.30 -13.21 15.40
N PRO A 149 -8.97 -13.65 14.32
CA PRO A 149 -8.42 -14.62 13.38
C PRO A 149 -7.06 -14.18 12.84
N GLY A 150 -6.08 -15.06 12.86
CA GLY A 150 -4.71 -14.76 12.43
C GLY A 150 -3.87 -13.97 13.43
N ARG A 151 -4.36 -13.65 14.64
CA ARG A 151 -3.60 -12.93 15.68
C ARG A 151 -2.28 -13.62 16.03
N GLU A 152 -2.30 -14.92 16.30
CA GLU A 152 -1.09 -15.67 16.67
C GLU A 152 -0.05 -15.64 15.55
N ARG A 153 -0.52 -15.76 14.30
CA ARG A 153 0.32 -15.64 13.12
C ARG A 153 0.90 -14.23 12.98
N TRP A 154 0.15 -13.18 13.28
CA TRP A 154 0.70 -11.82 13.30
C TRP A 154 1.81 -11.65 14.34
N LEU A 155 1.58 -12.14 15.56
CA LEU A 155 2.53 -12.01 16.67
C LEU A 155 3.82 -12.82 16.47
N SER A 156 3.76 -13.86 15.63
CA SER A 156 4.93 -14.63 15.24
C SER A 156 5.85 -13.89 14.26
N TYR A 157 5.46 -12.74 13.69
CA TYR A 157 6.27 -11.98 12.74
C TYR A 157 7.24 -11.02 13.44
N PRO A 158 8.53 -11.38 13.66
CA PRO A 158 9.47 -10.54 14.40
C PRO A 158 9.73 -9.20 13.70
N GLY A 159 9.67 -9.16 12.37
CA GLY A 159 9.86 -7.94 11.57
C GLY A 159 8.83 -6.84 11.87
N ASN A 160 7.65 -7.18 12.39
CA ASN A 160 6.60 -6.19 12.67
C ASN A 160 6.66 -5.61 14.08
N ARG A 161 7.48 -6.17 15.00
CA ARG A 161 7.68 -5.66 16.36
C ARG A 161 8.38 -4.31 16.43
N ARG A 162 8.94 -3.86 15.30
CA ARG A 162 9.72 -2.63 15.21
C ARG A 162 9.28 -1.82 13.99
N VAL A 163 9.05 -0.54 14.21
CA VAL A 163 8.72 0.43 13.17
C VAL A 163 10.01 1.07 12.68
N TYR A 164 10.10 1.23 11.36
CA TYR A 164 11.17 1.96 10.70
C TYR A 164 10.55 3.15 9.97
N GLY A 165 11.30 4.23 9.81
CA GLY A 165 10.88 5.32 8.94
C GLY A 165 12.07 6.06 8.36
N LEU A 166 11.81 6.78 7.27
CA LEU A 166 12.75 7.77 6.72
C LEU A 166 12.30 9.15 7.17
N LEU A 167 13.26 10.03 7.42
CA LEU A 167 13.03 11.37 7.94
C LEU A 167 13.90 12.37 7.17
N LEU A 168 13.27 13.39 6.64
CA LEU A 168 13.88 14.60 6.09
C LEU A 168 13.42 15.78 6.94
N GLN A 169 14.32 16.33 7.74
CA GLN A 169 13.99 17.37 8.71
C GLN A 169 14.90 18.59 8.56
N HIS A 170 14.28 19.76 8.46
CA HIS A 170 14.96 21.05 8.47
C HIS A 170 15.37 21.44 9.89
N ARG A 171 16.45 22.22 10.02
CA ARG A 171 16.92 22.71 11.33
C ARG A 171 15.97 23.73 11.97
N ARG A 172 15.23 24.49 11.15
CA ARG A 172 14.23 25.46 11.60
C ARG A 172 12.84 24.83 11.56
N PRO A 173 11.88 25.31 12.38
CA PRO A 173 10.50 24.82 12.33
C PRO A 173 9.90 24.93 10.92
N ARG A 174 9.30 23.84 10.45
CA ARG A 174 8.61 23.73 9.15
C ARG A 174 7.36 22.84 9.32
N PRO A 175 6.32 23.01 8.48
CA PRO A 175 5.20 22.09 8.42
C PRO A 175 5.64 20.65 8.17
N TRP A 176 4.88 19.69 8.69
CA TRP A 176 5.16 18.26 8.54
C TRP A 176 4.22 17.60 7.53
N LEU A 177 4.78 16.70 6.73
CA LEU A 177 4.05 15.81 5.85
C LEU A 177 4.42 14.35 6.15
N ILE A 178 3.40 13.53 6.38
CA ILE A 178 3.53 12.09 6.60
C ILE A 178 3.16 11.38 5.30
N CYS A 179 4.13 10.76 4.64
CA CYS A 179 3.92 10.02 3.41
C CYS A 179 3.70 8.53 3.72
N VAL A 180 2.44 8.09 3.66
CA VAL A 180 2.07 6.68 3.87
C VAL A 180 2.14 5.94 2.53
N HIS A 181 3.08 5.00 2.41
CA HIS A 181 3.35 4.29 1.16
C HIS A 181 2.30 3.22 0.82
N GLY A 182 2.21 2.90 -0.47
CA GLY A 182 1.36 1.81 -0.98
C GLY A 182 2.03 0.44 -0.91
N ALA A 183 1.45 -0.54 -1.60
CA ALA A 183 1.98 -1.90 -1.65
C ALA A 183 3.36 -1.97 -2.34
N GLU A 184 4.17 -2.99 -1.99
CA GLU A 184 5.52 -3.25 -2.53
C GLU A 184 6.59 -2.16 -2.26
N MET A 185 6.25 -1.18 -1.42
CA MET A 185 7.16 -0.13 -0.95
C MET A 185 7.82 -0.51 0.39
N GLY A 186 8.43 0.45 1.09
CA GLY A 186 9.15 0.25 2.34
C GLY A 186 10.68 0.16 2.16
N ARG A 187 11.19 0.56 0.99
CA ARG A 187 12.62 0.57 0.66
C ARG A 187 13.08 2.02 0.49
N ALA A 188 14.15 2.39 1.19
CA ALA A 188 14.55 3.79 1.31
C ALA A 188 14.68 4.56 -0.03
N ALA A 189 15.39 3.98 -1.01
CA ALA A 189 15.58 4.64 -2.30
C ALA A 189 14.27 4.72 -3.12
N LEU A 190 13.45 3.67 -3.09
CA LEU A 190 12.19 3.60 -3.83
C LEU A 190 11.18 4.58 -3.26
N ASP A 191 11.01 4.61 -1.94
CA ASP A 191 10.03 5.45 -1.27
C ASP A 191 10.36 6.94 -1.43
N LEU A 192 11.63 7.33 -1.25
CA LEU A 192 12.07 8.71 -1.47
C LEU A 192 11.85 9.18 -2.92
N MET A 193 11.97 8.26 -3.88
CA MET A 193 11.76 8.53 -5.29
C MET A 193 10.27 8.66 -5.63
N LEU A 194 9.44 7.67 -5.28
CA LEU A 194 8.02 7.64 -5.64
C LEU A 194 7.22 8.77 -4.98
N PHE A 195 7.58 9.17 -3.76
CA PHE A 195 6.96 10.34 -3.12
C PHE A 195 7.52 11.68 -3.58
N HIS A 196 8.52 11.70 -4.48
CA HIS A 196 9.27 12.91 -4.79
C HIS A 196 9.74 13.62 -3.52
N ALA A 197 10.20 12.87 -2.51
CA ALA A 197 10.42 13.36 -1.14
C ALA A 197 11.40 14.54 -1.08
N TRP A 198 12.34 14.61 -2.02
CA TRP A 198 13.29 15.71 -2.12
C TRP A 198 12.69 17.00 -2.69
N HIS A 199 11.70 16.91 -3.56
CA HIS A 199 10.94 18.08 -4.00
C HIS A 199 10.11 18.63 -2.84
N LEU A 200 9.41 17.74 -2.13
CA LEU A 200 8.65 18.10 -0.92
C LEU A 200 9.53 18.76 0.14
N TYR A 201 10.72 18.21 0.37
CA TYR A 201 11.66 18.72 1.37
C TYR A 201 12.39 20.01 0.94
N SER A 202 13.02 20.01 -0.24
CA SER A 202 13.90 21.10 -0.67
C SER A 202 13.14 22.26 -1.28
N ASP A 203 12.15 21.98 -2.13
CA ASP A 203 11.50 23.01 -2.96
C ASP A 203 10.25 23.55 -2.26
N LEU A 204 9.47 22.67 -1.61
CA LEU A 204 8.28 23.07 -0.85
C LEU A 204 8.57 23.36 0.63
N GLY A 205 9.80 23.09 1.10
CA GLY A 205 10.24 23.43 2.45
C GLY A 205 9.56 22.65 3.57
N LEU A 206 9.04 21.45 3.28
CA LEU A 206 8.33 20.60 4.25
C LEU A 206 9.30 19.69 5.02
N ASN A 207 9.02 19.41 6.29
CA ASN A 207 9.57 18.23 6.95
C ASN A 207 8.80 17.00 6.44
N VAL A 208 9.50 15.93 6.09
CA VAL A 208 8.89 14.72 5.51
C VAL A 208 9.24 13.51 6.35
N VAL A 209 8.25 12.71 6.72
CA VAL A 209 8.44 11.39 7.32
C VAL A 209 7.76 10.32 6.48
N LEU A 210 8.46 9.22 6.23
CA LEU A 210 7.97 8.08 5.47
C LEU A 210 8.02 6.84 6.36
N PRO A 211 6.97 6.55 7.16
CA PRO A 211 6.92 5.33 7.96
C PRO A 211 6.84 4.10 7.04
N VAL A 212 7.58 3.04 7.40
CA VAL A 212 7.49 1.74 6.73
C VAL A 212 6.30 0.98 7.31
N LEU A 213 5.29 0.75 6.47
CA LEU A 213 4.10 0.01 6.85
C LEU A 213 4.43 -1.41 7.30
N PRO A 214 3.57 -2.02 8.14
CA PRO A 214 3.72 -3.42 8.48
C PRO A 214 3.80 -4.27 7.22
N LEU A 215 4.52 -5.39 7.30
CA LEU A 215 4.67 -6.30 6.18
C LEU A 215 5.36 -5.67 4.94
N HIS A 216 6.17 -4.64 5.11
CA HIS A 216 6.92 -4.02 4.00
C HIS A 216 8.39 -3.82 4.34
N GLY A 217 9.24 -3.79 3.31
CA GLY A 217 10.69 -3.62 3.43
C GLY A 217 11.32 -4.43 4.57
N PRO A 218 12.03 -3.81 5.53
CA PRO A 218 12.60 -4.53 6.68
C PRO A 218 11.57 -5.24 7.57
N ARG A 219 10.31 -4.78 7.59
CA ARG A 219 9.21 -5.38 8.37
C ARG A 219 8.58 -6.60 7.72
N ALA A 220 9.01 -6.95 6.49
CA ALA A 220 8.62 -8.18 5.83
C ALA A 220 9.51 -9.39 6.16
N ARG A 221 10.67 -9.17 6.80
CA ARG A 221 11.62 -10.25 7.11
C ARG A 221 11.09 -11.17 8.20
N GLY A 222 11.42 -12.46 8.08
CA GLY A 222 11.09 -13.48 9.09
C GLY A 222 9.62 -13.87 9.10
N ARG A 223 8.90 -13.68 7.99
CA ARG A 223 7.65 -14.42 7.76
C ARG A 223 7.98 -15.86 7.40
N PRO A 224 7.13 -16.83 7.79
CA PRO A 224 7.21 -18.19 7.28
C PRO A 224 7.09 -18.23 5.76
#